data_AF-A0A944KV60-F1
#
_entry.id   AF-A0A944KV60-F1
#
_cell.length_a   1.000
_cell.length_b   1.000
_cell.length_c   1.000
_cell.angle_alpha   90.00
_cell.angle_beta   90.00
_cell.angle_gamma   90.00
#
_symmetry.space_group_name_H-M   'P 1'
#
loop_
_entity.id
_entity.type
_entity.pdbx_description
1 polymer ?
#
loop_
_entity_poly.entity_id
_entity_poly.type
_entity_poly.pdbx_seq_one_letter_code
_entity_poly.pdbx_strand_id
1 'polypeptide(L)'
;MDACAGLARDAVEALHAWETLPGPDRPPGASTTCWTRCARGLPYTGLRPGSGGPLGELLHDELMSRSLAERRRRRPGGGDADEAVASAVAGLVTGVLADWVHGRVTRTPAEVSMRVWRMLVALHASHR
;
A
#
# COMPACT_ATOMS: atom_id res chain seq x y z
N MET A 1 -9.76 0.82 16.35
CA MET A 1 -9.22 -0.02 15.27
C MET A 1 -9.92 0.28 13.95
N ASP A 2 -11.25 0.38 13.91
CA ASP A 2 -12.03 0.63 12.67
C ASP A 2 -11.63 1.87 11.86
N ALA A 3 -11.28 2.99 12.51
CA ALA A 3 -10.84 4.19 11.80
C ALA A 3 -9.48 4.00 11.09
N CYS A 4 -8.55 3.26 11.70
CA CYS A 4 -7.25 2.96 11.10
C CYS A 4 -7.40 1.96 9.95
N ALA A 5 -8.26 0.96 10.12
CA ALA A 5 -8.60 -0.01 9.09
C ALA A 5 -9.31 0.64 7.89
N GLY A 6 -10.25 1.56 8.14
CA GLY A 6 -10.92 2.34 7.10
C GLY A 6 -9.96 3.23 6.33
N LEU A 7 -9.10 3.99 7.02
CA LEU A 7 -8.12 4.87 6.38
C LEU A 7 -7.12 4.11 5.51
N ALA A 8 -6.77 2.90 5.93
CA ALA A 8 -5.94 2.02 5.15
C ALA A 8 -6.66 1.38 3.96
N ARG A 9 -7.91 0.96 4.13
CA ARG A 9 -8.74 0.50 3.01
C ARG A 9 -8.89 1.59 1.96
N ASP A 10 -9.15 2.83 2.37
CA ASP A 10 -9.16 4.01 1.50
C ASP A 10 -7.80 4.21 0.80
N ALA A 11 -6.68 3.94 1.50
CA ALA A 11 -5.33 3.96 0.93
C ALA A 11 -5.15 2.91 -0.17
N VAL A 12 -5.56 1.68 0.12
CA VAL A 12 -5.46 0.53 -0.79
C VAL A 12 -6.33 0.80 -2.01
N GLU A 13 -7.55 1.28 -1.79
CA GLU A 13 -8.46 1.66 -2.85
C GLU A 13 -7.85 2.77 -3.71
N ALA A 14 -7.31 3.82 -3.10
CA ALA A 14 -6.59 4.88 -3.80
C ALA A 14 -5.39 4.38 -4.61
N LEU A 15 -4.66 3.38 -4.12
CA LEU A 15 -3.52 2.74 -4.80
C LEU A 15 -3.96 1.87 -5.98
N HIS A 16 -5.19 1.36 -5.98
CA HIS A 16 -5.74 0.47 -7.02
C HIS A 16 -6.82 1.14 -7.89
N ALA A 17 -7.24 2.37 -7.58
CA ALA A 17 -8.26 3.14 -8.30
C ALA A 17 -7.72 3.74 -9.60
N TRP A 18 -7.31 2.87 -10.53
CA TRP A 18 -6.84 3.26 -11.85
C TRP A 18 -7.30 2.26 -12.91
N GLU A 19 -7.89 2.79 -13.99
CA GLU A 19 -8.33 2.00 -15.16
C GLU A 19 -7.16 1.62 -16.06
N THR A 20 -6.16 2.50 -16.18
CA THR A 20 -4.87 2.27 -16.85
C THR A 20 -3.74 2.59 -15.88
N LEU A 21 -2.66 1.79 -15.88
CA LEU A 21 -1.54 2.00 -14.93
C LEU A 21 -0.97 3.41 -15.14
N PRO A 22 -1.09 4.32 -14.16
CA PRO A 22 -0.47 5.64 -14.25
C PRO A 22 1.04 5.49 -14.45
N GLY A 23 1.64 6.38 -15.22
CA GLY A 23 3.09 6.40 -15.38
C GLY A 23 3.83 6.55 -14.02
N PRO A 24 5.12 6.16 -13.96
CA PRO A 24 5.89 6.15 -12.71
C PRO A 24 6.04 7.54 -12.06
N ASP A 25 5.82 8.62 -12.82
CA ASP A 25 5.97 10.00 -12.35
C ASP A 25 4.67 10.64 -11.85
N ARG A 26 3.55 9.92 -11.91
CA ARG A 26 2.24 10.45 -11.49
C ARG A 26 1.53 9.48 -10.55
N PRO A 27 1.79 9.52 -9.24
CA PRO A 27 1.00 8.77 -8.27
C PRO A 27 -0.47 9.23 -8.35
N PRO A 28 -1.45 8.33 -8.16
CA PRO A 28 -2.85 8.71 -8.04
C PRO A 28 -3.00 9.77 -6.93
N GLY A 29 -3.70 10.88 -7.17
CA GLY A 29 -3.82 11.97 -6.18
C GLY A 29 -4.41 11.54 -4.83
N ALA A 30 -5.20 10.46 -4.84
CA ALA A 30 -5.75 9.83 -3.65
C ALA A 30 -4.67 9.18 -2.75
N SER A 31 -3.54 8.72 -3.31
CA SER A 31 -2.43 8.15 -2.54
C SER A 31 -1.76 9.17 -1.61
N THR A 32 -1.39 10.34 -2.14
CA THR A 32 -0.79 11.44 -1.35
C THR A 32 -1.72 11.91 -0.23
N THR A 33 -3.02 11.95 -0.51
CA THR A 33 -4.04 12.31 0.48
C THR A 33 -4.08 11.30 1.62
N CYS A 34 -3.97 10.01 1.32
CA CYS A 34 -3.91 8.98 2.35
C CYS A 34 -2.68 9.13 3.25
N TRP A 35 -1.47 9.21 2.68
CA TRP A 35 -0.24 9.40 3.48
C TRP A 35 -0.31 10.65 4.36
N THR A 36 -0.92 11.72 3.86
CA THR A 36 -1.14 12.95 4.62
C THR A 36 -2.12 12.75 5.78
N ARG A 37 -3.19 11.95 5.60
CA ARG A 37 -4.12 11.59 6.68
C ARG A 37 -3.46 10.67 7.70
N CYS A 38 -2.64 9.71 7.27
CA CYS A 38 -1.81 8.89 8.15
C CYS A 38 -0.99 9.80 9.09
N ALA A 39 -0.23 10.74 8.52
CA ALA A 39 0.60 11.71 9.27
C ALA A 39 -0.15 12.48 10.36
N ARG A 40 -1.45 12.74 10.16
CA ARG A 40 -2.23 13.67 10.98
C ARG A 40 -3.08 13.00 12.06
N GLY A 41 -3.34 11.70 11.98
CA GLY A 41 -4.48 11.13 12.74
C GLY A 41 -4.40 9.67 13.13
N LEU A 42 -3.30 8.97 12.92
CA LEU A 42 -3.18 7.58 13.35
C LEU A 42 -2.63 7.49 14.79
N PRO A 43 -3.40 6.96 15.77
CA PRO A 43 -2.81 6.42 16.98
C PRO A 43 -2.10 5.11 16.61
N TYR A 44 -0.81 5.17 16.26
CA TYR A 44 -0.02 4.06 15.71
C TYR A 44 0.30 2.94 16.73
N THR A 45 -0.37 2.87 17.88
CA THR A 45 -0.05 1.91 18.95
C THR A 45 -0.17 0.46 18.50
N GLY A 46 -1.01 0.18 17.49
CA GLY A 46 -1.16 -1.15 16.89
C GLY A 46 -0.18 -1.49 15.77
N LEU A 47 0.60 -0.52 15.27
CA LEU A 47 1.57 -0.71 14.19
C LEU A 47 2.97 -0.70 14.78
N ARG A 48 3.65 -1.84 14.78
CA ARG A 48 5.03 -2.00 15.22
C ARG A 48 5.98 -1.84 14.04
N PRO A 49 7.27 -1.53 14.26
CA PRO A 49 8.24 -1.44 13.18
C PRO A 49 8.28 -2.71 12.33
N GLY A 50 8.56 -2.57 11.03
CA GLY A 50 8.57 -3.70 10.10
C GLY A 50 7.20 -4.33 9.83
N SER A 51 6.12 -3.54 9.88
CA SER A 51 4.72 -3.98 9.68
C SER A 51 4.14 -4.91 10.76
N GLY A 52 4.76 -5.02 11.93
CA GLY A 52 4.26 -5.91 12.99
C GLY A 52 3.05 -5.37 13.76
N GLY A 53 2.48 -6.23 14.61
CA GLY A 53 1.37 -5.86 15.49
C GLY A 53 0.00 -5.94 14.82
N PRO A 54 -1.09 -5.85 15.60
CA PRO A 54 -2.44 -6.18 15.12
C PRO A 54 -2.93 -5.26 14.00
N LEU A 55 -2.49 -3.99 13.98
CA LEU A 55 -2.81 -3.10 12.87
C LEU A 55 -2.00 -3.50 11.63
N GLY A 56 -0.70 -3.78 11.77
CA GLY A 56 0.16 -4.16 10.66
C GLY A 56 -0.31 -5.43 9.94
N GLU A 57 -0.74 -6.45 10.70
CA GLU A 57 -1.33 -7.68 10.19
C GLU A 57 -2.62 -7.41 9.41
N LEU A 58 -3.56 -6.67 10.00
CA LEU A 58 -4.82 -6.32 9.33
C LEU A 58 -4.60 -5.53 8.03
N LEU A 59 -3.65 -4.59 8.04
CA LEU A 59 -3.27 -3.83 6.85
C LEU A 59 -2.73 -4.74 5.75
N HIS A 60 -1.86 -5.67 6.14
CA HIS A 60 -1.25 -6.61 5.22
C HIS A 60 -2.32 -7.47 4.55
N ASP A 61 -3.23 -8.05 5.33
CA ASP A 61 -4.27 -8.94 4.81
C ASP A 61 -5.22 -8.22 3.84
N GLU A 62 -5.65 -7.01 4.19
CA GLU A 62 -6.53 -6.20 3.33
C GLU A 62 -5.83 -5.81 2.01
N LEU A 63 -4.57 -5.35 2.09
CA LEU A 63 -3.76 -5.01 0.92
C LEU A 63 -3.56 -6.22 0.00
N MET A 64 -3.23 -7.37 0.58
CA MET A 64 -3.00 -8.60 -0.17
C MET A 64 -4.28 -9.06 -0.85
N SER A 65 -5.39 -9.13 -0.11
CA SER A 65 -6.70 -9.53 -0.63
C SER A 65 -7.14 -8.64 -1.79
N ARG A 66 -7.04 -7.31 -1.63
CA ARG A 66 -7.47 -6.36 -2.66
C ARG A 66 -6.56 -6.38 -3.89
N SER A 67 -5.25 -6.51 -3.70
CA SER A 67 -4.27 -6.61 -4.79
C SER A 67 -4.48 -7.88 -5.61
N LEU A 68 -4.70 -9.01 -4.93
CA LEU A 68 -5.00 -10.29 -5.58
C LEU A 68 -6.31 -10.24 -6.37
N ALA A 69 -7.37 -9.66 -5.78
CA ALA A 69 -8.64 -9.47 -6.46
C ALA A 69 -8.50 -8.62 -7.73
N GLU A 70 -7.69 -7.54 -7.69
CA GLU A 70 -7.44 -6.70 -8.85
C GLU A 70 -6.70 -7.46 -9.96
N ARG A 71 -5.66 -8.23 -9.59
CA ARG A 71 -4.88 -9.00 -10.56
C ARG A 71 -5.72 -10.08 -11.22
N ARG A 72 -6.51 -10.83 -10.45
CA ARG A 72 -7.43 -11.85 -10.97
C ARG A 72 -8.48 -11.27 -11.92
N ARG A 73 -8.98 -10.05 -11.65
CA ARG A 73 -9.90 -9.34 -12.55
C ARG A 73 -9.25 -8.98 -13.89
N ARG A 74 -8.00 -8.53 -13.86
CA ARG A 74 -7.27 -8.07 -15.07
C ARG A 74 -6.66 -9.20 -15.88
N ARG A 75 -6.33 -10.31 -15.23
CA ARG A 75 -5.74 -11.49 -15.85
C ARG A 75 -6.42 -12.76 -15.33
N PRO A 76 -7.61 -13.10 -15.87
CA PRO A 76 -8.27 -14.36 -15.56
C PRO A 76 -7.33 -15.54 -15.87
N GLY A 77 -7.07 -16.40 -14.89
CA GLY A 77 -6.10 -17.51 -15.01
C GLY A 77 -4.68 -17.21 -14.51
N GLY A 78 -4.44 -16.06 -13.89
CA GLY A 78 -3.22 -15.83 -13.11
C GLY A 78 -3.12 -16.81 -11.92
N GLY A 79 -1.97 -17.48 -11.80
CA GLY A 79 -1.67 -18.49 -10.76
C GLY A 79 -0.76 -17.93 -9.66
N ASP A 80 0.15 -18.74 -9.13
CA ASP A 80 1.02 -18.45 -7.98
C ASP A 80 1.80 -17.12 -8.05
N ALA A 81 2.15 -16.67 -9.26
CA ALA A 81 2.80 -15.37 -9.48
C ALA A 81 1.92 -14.19 -9.01
N ASP A 82 0.60 -14.32 -9.05
CA ASP A 82 -0.34 -13.30 -8.62
C ASP A 82 -0.37 -13.15 -7.10
N GLU A 83 -0.25 -14.27 -6.39
CA GLU A 83 -0.18 -14.31 -4.94
C GLU A 83 1.14 -13.73 -4.44
N ALA A 84 2.25 -14.07 -5.08
CA ALA A 84 3.56 -13.51 -4.77
C ALA A 84 3.59 -11.98 -4.96
N VAL A 85 3.03 -11.47 -6.05
CA VAL A 85 2.95 -10.02 -6.29
C VAL A 85 2.02 -9.34 -5.28
N ALA A 86 0.86 -9.92 -4.99
CA ALA A 86 -0.07 -9.37 -4.01
C ALA A 86 0.55 -9.31 -2.60
N SER A 87 1.27 -10.36 -2.20
CA SER A 87 2.03 -10.39 -0.95
C SER A 87 3.13 -9.32 -0.93
N ALA A 88 3.90 -9.17 -2.02
CA ALA A 88 4.95 -8.17 -2.13
C ALA A 88 4.41 -6.73 -2.09
N VAL A 89 3.28 -6.45 -2.73
CA VAL A 89 2.58 -5.15 -2.64
C VAL A 89 2.21 -4.85 -1.19
N ALA A 90 1.60 -5.81 -0.50
CA ALA A 90 1.16 -5.63 0.87
C ALA A 90 2.33 -5.37 1.82
N GLY A 91 3.37 -6.22 1.79
CA GLY A 91 4.55 -6.08 2.64
C GLY A 91 5.32 -4.78 2.40
N LEU A 92 5.44 -4.33 1.14
CA LEU A 92 6.11 -3.08 0.82
C LEU A 92 5.37 -1.87 1.42
N VAL A 93 4.05 -1.82 1.26
CA VAL A 93 3.25 -0.67 1.73
C VAL A 93 3.20 -0.64 3.25
N THR A 94 2.91 -1.77 3.91
CA THR A 94 2.83 -1.83 5.37
C THR A 94 4.18 -1.60 6.04
N GLY A 95 5.26 -2.13 5.45
CA GLY A 95 6.62 -1.93 5.94
C GLY A 95 7.06 -0.46 5.88
N VAL A 96 6.89 0.18 4.72
CA VAL A 96 7.24 1.61 4.56
C VAL A 96 6.36 2.49 5.45
N LEU A 97 5.07 2.17 5.61
CA LEU A 97 4.19 2.89 6.52
C LEU A 97 4.69 2.77 7.97
N ALA A 98 4.99 1.56 8.43
CA ALA A 98 5.50 1.32 9.77
C ALA A 98 6.80 2.10 10.03
N ASP A 99 7.77 2.01 9.13
CA ASP A 99 9.05 2.69 9.30
C ASP A 99 8.92 4.22 9.24
N TRP A 100 7.99 4.74 8.43
CA TRP A 100 7.72 6.16 8.36
C TRP A 100 7.09 6.70 9.64
N VAL A 101 6.07 6.02 10.18
CA VAL A 101 5.38 6.48 11.40
C VAL A 101 6.25 6.35 12.65
N HIS A 102 7.24 5.44 12.62
CA HIS A 102 8.25 5.29 13.68
C HIS A 102 9.50 6.15 13.44
N GLY A 103 9.49 7.04 12.44
CA GLY A 103 10.57 7.99 12.18
C GLY A 103 11.85 7.38 11.59
N ARG A 104 11.86 6.09 11.23
CA ARG A 104 13.00 5.40 10.58
C ARG A 104 13.17 5.84 9.12
N VAL A 105 12.07 6.25 8.48
CA VAL A 105 12.09 6.95 7.19
C VAL A 105 11.71 8.41 7.43
N THR A 106 12.67 9.32 7.31
CA THR A 106 12.45 10.75 7.52
C THR A 106 12.18 11.44 6.18
N ARG A 107 10.90 11.49 5.79
CA ARG A 107 10.41 12.10 4.54
C ARG A 107 9.03 12.71 4.73
N THR A 108 8.69 13.66 3.88
CA THR A 108 7.32 14.20 3.82
C THR A 108 6.33 13.15 3.30
N PRO A 109 5.02 13.26 3.62
CA PRO A 109 4.01 12.36 3.08
C PRO A 109 4.03 12.25 1.55
N ALA A 110 4.28 13.36 0.85
CA ALA A 110 4.33 13.41 -0.60
C ALA A 110 5.52 12.62 -1.18
N GLU A 111 6.70 12.74 -0.57
CA GLU A 111 7.90 12.00 -0.98
C GLU A 111 7.75 10.50 -0.77
N VAL A 112 7.19 10.09 0.38
CA VAL A 112 6.92 8.67 0.66
C VAL A 112 5.92 8.11 -0.34
N SER A 113 4.81 8.82 -0.57
CA SER A 113 3.78 8.42 -1.53
C SER A 113 4.34 8.22 -2.93
N MET A 114 5.13 9.18 -3.42
CA MET A 114 5.80 9.11 -4.73
C MET A 114 6.75 7.91 -4.83
N ARG A 115 7.55 7.67 -3.78
CA ARG A 115 8.53 6.58 -3.80
C ARG A 115 7.87 5.21 -3.74
N VAL A 116 6.87 5.04 -2.88
CA VAL A 116 6.04 3.84 -2.82
C VAL A 116 5.38 3.58 -4.17
N TRP A 117 4.80 4.61 -4.80
CA TRP A 117 4.21 4.49 -6.13
C TRP A 117 5.20 3.93 -7.17
N ARG A 118 6.39 4.51 -7.26
CA ARG A 118 7.44 4.04 -8.20
C ARG A 118 7.83 2.59 -7.96
N MET A 119 7.95 2.17 -6.70
CA MET A 119 8.25 0.78 -6.36
C MET A 119 7.12 -0.16 -6.75
N LEU A 120 5.86 0.23 -6.52
CA LEU A 120 4.69 -0.54 -6.94
C LEU A 120 4.60 -0.67 -8.46
N VAL A 121 4.85 0.41 -9.21
CA VAL A 121 4.89 0.36 -10.68
C VAL A 121 5.97 -0.60 -11.17
N ALA A 122 7.18 -0.54 -10.59
CA ALA A 122 8.27 -1.44 -10.95
C ALA A 122 7.94 -2.92 -10.66
N LEU A 123 7.35 -3.21 -9.49
CA LEU A 123 6.91 -4.55 -9.11
C LEU A 123 5.83 -5.10 -10.06
N HIS A 124 4.87 -4.25 -10.45
CA HIS A 124 3.85 -4.68 -11.42
C HIS A 124 4.43 -4.90 -12.80
N ALA A 125 5.44 -4.12 -13.21
CA ALA A 125 6.09 -4.26 -14.50
C ALA A 125 6.93 -5.55 -14.62
N SER A 126 7.55 -6.01 -13.53
CA SER A 126 8.37 -7.24 -13.54
C SER A 126 7.56 -8.54 -13.65
N HIS A 127 6.23 -8.47 -13.50
CA HIS A 127 5.32 -9.62 -13.53
C HIS A 127 4.10 -9.41 -14.43
N ARG A 128 4.29 -8.66 -15.53
CA ARG A 128 3.27 -8.56 -16.61
C ARG A 128 3.22 -9.84 -17.42
#